data_AF-A0AB35XW35-F1
#
_entry.id   AF-A0AB35XW35-F1
#
_cell.length_a   1.000
_cell.length_b   1.000
_cell.length_c   1.000
_cell.angle_alpha   90.00
_cell.angle_beta   90.00
_cell.angle_gamma   90.00
#
_symmetry.space_group_name_H-M   'P 1'
#
loop_
_entity.id
_entity.type
_entity.pdbx_description
1 polymer ?
#
loop_
_entity_poly.entity_id
_entity_poly.type
_entity_poly.pdbx_seq_one_letter_code
_entity_poly.pdbx_strand_id
1 'polypeptide(L)'
;MERQFYESRYSNFVESQNERNAKIRHTERNRSIPDLLSSRKTCPEETIYQLGTLDEHASAEDLLNIVTEFIEEFKAKFGNHVHVLDWALHLDESTPHIHERHVFDCENKYGEVAPQQEKALEALGFELPDPAKPLSRRNNRKITFDAACRKMLFEIAKRHGLELEEEAEYGNRKYLEKQDFILAKQKEQFAAQQSKLDELTLKVSDMETLLENVSAPATLPAFADVADPELTQAAQWAIEQGYLKARADGSFKPDKGVAKWRVIRGYRAVTEP
;
A
#
# COMPACT_ATOMS: atom_id res chain seq x y z
N MET A 1 3.00 9.91 31.14
CA MET A 1 4.12 10.85 31.02
C MET A 1 3.62 12.24 30.62
N GLU A 2 2.88 12.37 29.51
CA GLU A 2 2.36 13.67 29.03
C GLU A 2 1.55 14.48 30.04
N ARG A 3 0.60 13.82 30.73
CA ARG A 3 -0.22 14.49 31.75
C ARG A 3 0.63 15.10 32.86
N GLN A 4 1.65 14.39 33.33
CA GLN A 4 2.56 14.89 34.36
C GLN A 4 3.38 16.09 33.87
N PHE A 5 3.80 16.09 32.60
CA PHE A 5 4.45 17.25 31.99
C PHE A 5 3.52 18.46 31.95
N TYR A 6 2.26 18.28 31.54
CA TYR A 6 1.29 19.37 31.51
C TYR A 6 0.97 19.88 32.92
N GLU A 7 0.79 18.98 33.88
CA GLU A 7 0.58 19.33 35.28
C GLU A 7 1.77 20.11 35.85
N SER A 8 3.01 19.68 35.60
CA SER A 8 4.18 20.40 36.12
C SER A 8 4.41 21.75 35.44
N ARG A 9 4.15 21.85 34.13
CA ARG A 9 4.54 23.01 33.34
C ARG A 9 3.45 24.07 33.19
N TYR A 10 2.18 23.68 33.19
CA TYR A 10 1.07 24.58 32.87
C TYR A 10 0.08 24.82 34.03
N SER A 11 0.27 24.21 35.21
CA SER A 11 -0.65 24.44 36.35
C SER A 11 -0.72 25.90 36.76
N ASN A 12 0.41 26.59 36.87
CA ASN A 12 0.44 28.03 37.21
C ASN A 12 -0.36 28.87 36.19
N PHE A 13 -0.20 28.57 34.89
CA PHE A 13 -0.98 29.22 33.84
C PHE A 13 -2.48 28.99 34.01
N VAL A 14 -2.90 27.76 34.27
CA VAL A 14 -4.31 27.39 34.45
C VAL A 14 -4.91 28.04 35.69
N GLU A 15 -4.23 27.95 36.83
CA GLU A 15 -4.66 28.54 38.10
C GLU A 15 -4.82 30.05 37.96
N SER A 16 -3.78 30.72 37.47
CA SER A 16 -3.78 32.18 37.30
C SER A 16 -4.83 32.64 36.26
N GLN A 17 -5.04 31.86 35.19
CA GLN A 17 -6.12 32.13 34.23
C GLN A 17 -7.51 32.01 34.89
N ASN A 18 -7.73 30.96 35.68
CA ASN A 18 -8.99 30.72 36.36
C ASN A 18 -9.28 31.78 37.43
N GLU A 19 -8.27 32.23 38.17
CA GLU A 19 -8.39 33.34 39.11
C GLU A 19 -8.79 34.65 38.42
N ARG A 20 -8.17 34.95 37.27
CA ARG A 20 -8.54 36.12 36.47
C ARG A 20 -9.98 36.03 35.97
N ASN A 21 -10.39 34.88 35.47
CA ASN A 21 -11.77 34.62 35.05
C ASN A 21 -12.76 34.82 36.20
N ALA A 22 -12.44 34.34 37.40
CA ALA A 22 -13.27 34.55 38.59
C ALA A 22 -13.40 36.03 38.95
N LYS A 23 -12.30 36.80 38.90
CA LYS A 23 -12.30 38.26 39.16
C LYS A 23 -13.22 39.02 38.21
N ILE A 24 -13.30 38.62 36.95
CA ILE A 24 -14.20 39.22 35.95
C ILE A 24 -15.56 38.52 35.85
N ARG A 25 -15.88 37.60 36.78
CA ARG A 25 -17.15 36.83 36.85
C ARG A 25 -17.45 35.98 35.61
N HIS A 26 -16.40 35.45 34.96
CA HIS A 26 -16.48 34.58 33.79
C HIS A 26 -15.94 33.16 34.07
N THR A 27 -16.39 32.53 35.15
CA THR A 27 -15.91 31.20 35.57
C THR A 27 -16.28 30.07 34.59
N GLU A 28 -17.24 30.29 33.68
CA GLU A 28 -17.56 29.37 32.59
C GLU A 28 -16.40 29.17 31.60
N ARG A 29 -15.39 30.06 31.64
CA ARG A 29 -14.18 29.98 30.81
C ARG A 29 -13.02 29.27 31.49
N ASN A 30 -13.22 28.78 32.72
CA ASN A 30 -12.17 28.09 33.45
C ASN A 30 -11.81 26.79 32.74
N ARG A 31 -10.53 26.45 32.83
CA ARG A 31 -9.99 25.23 32.24
C ARG A 31 -9.21 24.45 33.28
N SER A 32 -8.99 23.19 32.99
CA SER A 32 -8.15 22.26 33.74
C SER A 32 -7.05 21.71 32.83
N ILE A 33 -6.07 21.01 33.40
CA ILE A 33 -5.06 20.30 32.61
C ILE A 33 -5.68 19.28 31.63
N PRO A 34 -6.66 18.45 32.04
CA PRO A 34 -7.42 17.61 31.10
C PRO A 34 -8.06 18.38 29.94
N ASP A 35 -8.57 19.60 30.18
CA ASP A 35 -9.13 20.44 29.11
C ASP A 35 -8.05 20.91 28.13
N LEU A 36 -6.84 21.17 28.62
CA LEU A 36 -5.72 21.50 27.73
C LEU A 36 -5.31 20.31 26.86
N LEU A 37 -5.25 19.10 27.43
CA LEU A 37 -4.87 17.87 26.72
C LEU A 37 -5.90 17.42 25.67
N SER A 38 -7.18 17.68 25.90
CA SER A 38 -8.27 17.31 24.97
C SER A 38 -8.61 18.40 23.94
N SER A 39 -8.17 19.63 24.17
CA SER A 39 -8.41 20.76 23.27
C SER A 39 -7.54 20.70 22.03
N ARG A 40 -8.17 20.79 20.84
CA ARG A 40 -7.48 20.84 19.53
C ARG A 40 -6.42 21.94 19.38
N LYS A 41 -6.41 22.94 20.26
CA LYS A 41 -5.46 24.07 20.21
C LYS A 41 -4.24 23.87 21.10
N THR A 42 -4.31 22.96 22.05
CA THR A 42 -3.35 22.85 23.16
C THR A 42 -2.95 21.42 23.46
N CYS A 43 -3.61 20.44 22.84
CA CYS A 43 -3.19 19.05 22.88
C CYS A 43 -1.80 18.92 22.23
N PRO A 44 -0.98 17.94 22.66
CA PRO A 44 0.28 17.67 21.98
C PRO A 44 0.03 17.31 20.52
N GLU A 45 0.93 17.75 19.65
CA GLU A 45 0.98 17.33 18.26
C GLU A 45 1.66 15.96 18.14
N GLU A 46 1.25 15.18 17.15
CA GLU A 46 1.90 13.91 16.79
C GLU A 46 2.59 14.07 15.44
N THR A 47 3.87 13.69 15.39
CA THR A 47 4.66 13.59 14.17
C THR A 47 5.01 12.14 13.92
N ILE A 48 4.76 11.68 12.70
CA ILE A 48 5.11 10.33 12.27
C ILE A 48 6.34 10.40 11.39
N TYR A 49 7.42 9.76 11.82
CA TYR A 49 8.63 9.59 11.02
C TYR A 49 8.58 8.22 10.33
N GLN A 50 8.48 8.25 9.00
CA GLN A 50 8.57 7.07 8.15
C GLN A 50 9.50 7.40 6.99
N LEU A 51 10.53 6.58 6.78
CA LEU A 51 11.52 6.78 5.73
C LEU A 51 11.34 5.72 4.65
N GLY A 52 10.58 6.10 3.61
CA GLY A 52 10.28 5.25 2.46
C GLY A 52 8.81 4.83 2.36
N THR A 53 8.56 3.88 1.45
CA THR A 53 7.24 3.36 1.08
C THR A 53 7.03 1.94 1.59
N LEU A 54 5.85 1.36 1.31
CA LEU A 54 5.58 -0.05 1.61
C LEU A 54 6.59 -1.00 0.96
N ASP A 55 7.03 -0.65 -0.25
CA ASP A 55 7.78 -1.55 -1.11
C ASP A 55 9.30 -1.33 -0.96
N GLU A 56 9.72 -0.13 -0.54
CA GLU A 56 11.11 0.25 -0.30
C GLU A 56 11.21 1.24 0.87
N HIS A 57 11.79 0.82 1.99
CA HIS A 57 11.95 1.63 3.19
C HIS A 57 13.30 1.40 3.87
N ALA A 58 13.73 2.37 4.66
CA ALA A 58 14.91 2.25 5.51
C ALA A 58 14.75 1.08 6.51
N SER A 59 15.87 0.54 6.99
CA SER A 59 15.83 -0.43 8.07
C SER A 59 15.31 0.21 9.37
N ALA A 60 14.79 -0.61 10.29
CA ALA A 60 14.36 -0.12 11.60
C ALA A 60 15.52 0.52 12.39
N GLU A 61 16.73 -0.01 12.23
CA GLU A 61 17.94 0.51 12.87
C GLU A 61 18.33 1.87 12.30
N ASP A 62 18.33 2.03 10.98
CA ASP A 62 18.63 3.32 10.33
C ASP A 62 17.59 4.37 10.71
N LEU A 63 16.30 4.01 10.67
CA LEU A 63 15.22 4.90 11.09
C LEU A 63 15.44 5.37 12.54
N LEU A 64 15.75 4.45 13.45
CA LEU A 64 15.99 4.75 14.85
C LEU A 64 17.18 5.69 15.05
N ASN A 65 18.31 5.41 14.40
CA ASN A 65 19.53 6.21 14.49
C ASN A 65 19.31 7.62 13.94
N ILE A 66 18.71 7.74 12.76
CA ILE A 66 18.39 9.03 12.12
C ILE A 66 17.44 9.86 12.99
N VAL A 67 16.34 9.27 13.45
CA VAL A 67 15.33 10.00 14.24
C VAL A 67 15.86 10.37 15.62
N THR A 68 16.71 9.54 16.24
CA THR A 68 17.34 9.86 17.52
C THR A 68 18.25 11.09 17.40
N GLU A 69 19.14 11.11 16.40
CA GLU A 69 20.00 12.27 16.14
C GLU A 69 19.18 13.51 15.78
N PHE A 70 18.10 13.33 14.99
CA PHE A 70 17.17 14.41 14.70
C PHE A 70 16.55 14.99 15.96
N ILE A 71 16.05 14.17 16.87
CA ILE A 71 15.45 14.62 18.13
C ILE A 71 16.47 15.37 18.99
N GLU A 72 17.73 14.94 19.02
CA GLU A 72 18.80 15.63 19.75
C GLU A 72 19.08 17.02 19.17
N GLU A 73 19.28 17.14 17.85
CA GLU A 73 19.47 18.43 17.20
C GLU A 73 18.23 19.33 17.31
N PHE A 74 17.05 18.73 17.20
CA PHE A 74 15.77 19.41 17.33
C PHE A 74 15.63 20.02 18.73
N LYS A 75 15.93 19.25 19.78
CA LYS A 75 15.93 19.75 21.17
C LYS A 75 16.99 20.84 21.37
N ALA A 76 18.18 20.70 20.78
CA ALA A 76 19.21 21.71 20.88
C ALA A 76 18.81 23.05 20.22
N LYS A 77 18.12 22.99 19.06
CA LYS A 77 17.71 24.18 18.31
C LYS A 77 16.40 24.82 18.81
N PHE A 78 15.42 23.99 19.19
CA PHE A 78 14.05 24.43 19.44
C PHE A 78 13.55 24.16 20.87
N GLY A 79 14.34 23.48 21.70
CA GLY A 79 13.95 23.00 23.04
C GLY A 79 13.57 24.08 24.06
N ASN A 80 13.80 25.36 23.76
CA ASN A 80 13.29 26.45 24.57
C ASN A 80 11.75 26.58 24.49
N HIS A 81 11.18 26.19 23.36
CA HIS A 81 9.77 26.41 23.02
C HIS A 81 9.05 25.18 22.47
N VAL A 82 9.77 24.12 22.10
CA VAL A 82 9.19 22.87 21.60
C VAL A 82 9.70 21.69 22.42
N HIS A 83 8.79 20.95 23.04
CA HIS A 83 9.12 19.91 24.01
C HIS A 83 8.60 18.57 23.53
N VAL A 84 9.53 17.67 23.20
CA VAL A 84 9.25 16.25 22.92
C VAL A 84 8.85 15.57 24.24
N LEU A 85 7.64 15.02 24.28
CA LEU A 85 7.02 14.41 25.46
C LEU A 85 7.23 12.90 25.50
N ASP A 86 7.05 12.25 24.36
CA ASP A 86 7.11 10.80 24.22
C ASP A 86 7.39 10.42 22.76
N TRP A 87 7.96 9.25 22.53
CA TRP A 87 8.05 8.66 21.20
C TRP A 87 8.11 7.14 21.25
N ALA A 88 7.61 6.48 20.21
CA ALA A 88 7.54 5.02 20.12
C ALA A 88 7.87 4.56 18.69
N LEU A 89 8.71 3.53 18.60
CA LEU A 89 9.00 2.81 17.35
C LEU A 89 7.98 1.68 17.16
N HIS A 90 7.31 1.69 16.01
CA HIS A 90 6.36 0.67 15.59
C HIS A 90 6.98 -0.23 14.52
N LEU A 91 6.97 -1.55 14.76
CA LEU A 91 7.52 -2.59 13.86
C LEU A 91 6.47 -3.64 13.46
N ASP A 92 5.27 -3.53 14.02
CA ASP A 92 4.14 -4.42 13.82
C ASP A 92 3.24 -4.01 12.64
N GLU A 93 3.46 -2.81 12.08
CA GLU A 93 2.85 -2.36 10.84
C GLU A 93 3.71 -2.71 9.62
N SER A 94 3.16 -2.49 8.42
CA SER A 94 3.80 -2.88 7.17
C SER A 94 5.11 -2.13 6.86
N THR A 95 5.34 -0.97 7.50
CA THR A 95 6.57 -0.18 7.37
C THR A 95 7.00 0.28 8.76
N PRO A 96 8.28 0.14 9.13
CA PRO A 96 8.80 0.72 10.36
C PRO A 96 8.55 2.23 10.40
N HIS A 97 7.99 2.73 11.50
CA HIS A 97 7.73 4.15 11.68
C HIS A 97 7.78 4.54 13.16
N ILE A 98 8.08 5.80 13.44
CA ILE A 98 8.14 6.34 14.79
C ILE A 98 7.03 7.36 14.99
N HIS A 99 6.24 7.18 16.05
CA HIS A 99 5.31 8.20 16.54
C HIS A 99 6.04 9.05 17.57
N GLU A 100 6.05 10.36 17.40
CA GLU A 100 6.62 11.33 18.33
C GLU A 100 5.56 12.34 18.72
N ARG A 101 5.49 12.66 20.02
CA ARG A 101 4.51 13.62 20.56
C ARG A 101 5.23 14.80 21.18
N HIS A 102 4.90 16.01 20.74
CA HIS A 102 5.47 17.25 21.28
C HIS A 102 4.43 18.32 21.56
N VAL A 103 4.84 19.33 22.34
CA VAL A 103 4.03 20.53 22.59
C VAL A 103 4.87 21.79 22.38
N PHE A 104 4.21 22.82 21.87
CA PHE A 104 4.76 24.16 21.73
C PHE A 104 4.30 25.04 22.88
N ASP A 105 5.23 25.73 23.53
CA ASP A 105 4.90 26.71 24.56
C ASP A 105 5.70 28.00 24.47
N CYS A 106 5.11 29.05 25.02
CA CYS A 106 5.73 30.36 25.11
C CYS A 106 5.16 31.10 26.33
N GLU A 107 5.92 32.03 26.87
CA GLU A 107 5.40 32.97 27.85
C GLU A 107 4.29 33.82 27.23
N ASN A 108 3.16 33.89 27.93
CA ASN A 108 2.05 34.74 27.57
C ASN A 108 2.31 36.19 28.06
N LYS A 109 1.39 37.12 27.75
CA LYS A 109 1.49 38.53 28.17
C LYS A 109 1.52 38.78 29.69
N TYR A 110 1.27 37.76 30.50
CA TYR A 110 1.30 37.79 31.96
C TYR A 110 2.58 37.13 32.53
N GLY A 111 3.51 36.69 31.67
CA GLY A 111 4.73 35.98 32.10
C GLY A 111 4.52 34.52 32.47
N GLU A 112 3.37 33.93 32.09
CA GLU A 112 3.08 32.51 32.37
C GLU A 112 3.34 31.68 31.12
N VAL A 113 4.04 30.56 31.28
CA VAL A 113 4.25 29.60 30.19
C VAL A 113 2.92 28.91 29.85
N ALA A 114 2.51 29.02 28.59
CA ALA A 114 1.26 28.44 28.11
C ALA A 114 1.47 27.72 26.77
N PRO A 115 0.71 26.64 26.48
CA PRO A 115 0.77 25.95 25.20
C PRO A 115 0.24 26.87 24.09
N GLN A 116 1.13 27.35 23.22
CA GLN A 116 0.85 28.38 22.21
C GLN A 116 1.78 28.24 20.99
N GLN A 117 1.40 27.39 20.04
CA GLN A 117 2.19 27.09 18.84
C GLN A 117 2.64 28.31 18.03
N GLU A 118 1.71 29.15 17.57
CA GLU A 118 2.08 30.28 16.70
C GLU A 118 3.02 31.28 17.41
N LYS A 119 2.85 31.46 18.73
CA LYS A 119 3.69 32.35 19.53
C LYS A 119 5.07 31.75 19.82
N ALA A 120 5.13 30.45 20.10
CA ALA A 120 6.37 29.72 20.24
C ALA A 120 7.22 29.80 18.96
N LEU A 121 6.60 29.58 17.80
CA LEU A 121 7.30 29.67 16.51
C LEU A 121 7.74 31.10 16.18
N GLU A 122 6.92 32.10 16.53
CA GLU A 122 7.33 33.52 16.43
C GLU A 122 8.54 33.83 17.31
N ALA A 123 8.55 33.35 18.56
CA ALA A 123 9.68 33.53 19.49
C ALA A 123 10.97 32.83 19.02
N LEU A 124 10.83 31.70 18.32
CA LEU A 124 11.93 31.01 17.65
C LEU A 124 12.42 31.71 16.36
N GLY A 125 11.80 32.81 15.96
CA GLY A 125 12.20 33.59 14.79
C GLY A 125 11.67 33.09 13.45
N PHE A 126 10.66 32.20 13.45
CA PHE A 126 10.02 31.80 12.21
C PHE A 126 9.11 32.91 11.67
N GLU A 127 9.23 33.17 10.38
CA GLU A 127 8.39 34.14 9.66
C GLU A 127 7.20 33.45 8.97
N LEU A 128 6.22 34.25 8.59
CA LEU A 128 5.13 33.79 7.73
C LEU A 128 5.69 33.50 6.33
N PRO A 129 5.17 32.46 5.63
CA PRO A 129 5.52 32.22 4.23
C PRO A 129 5.35 33.45 3.33
N ASP A 130 4.30 34.24 3.58
CA ASP A 130 4.07 35.54 2.95
C ASP A 130 3.92 36.61 4.05
N PRO A 131 4.98 37.38 4.34
CA PRO A 131 4.97 38.43 5.36
C PRO A 131 3.98 39.57 5.09
N ALA A 132 3.57 39.77 3.83
CA ALA A 132 2.63 40.82 3.47
C ALA A 132 1.17 40.43 3.75
N LYS A 133 0.90 39.13 4.00
CA LYS A 133 -0.45 38.62 4.27
C LYS A 133 -0.64 38.33 5.76
N PRO A 134 -1.88 38.48 6.27
CA PRO A 134 -2.18 38.12 7.64
C PRO A 134 -2.05 36.61 7.88
N LEU A 135 -1.97 36.25 9.16
CA LEU A 135 -1.99 34.86 9.62
C LEU A 135 -3.26 34.15 9.10
N SER A 136 -3.08 32.98 8.50
CA SER A 136 -4.18 32.14 8.04
C SER A 136 -3.79 30.66 8.05
N ARG A 137 -4.77 29.78 7.80
CA ARG A 137 -4.51 28.34 7.65
C ARG A 137 -3.45 28.02 6.60
N ARG A 138 -3.29 28.87 5.58
CA ARG A 138 -2.32 28.71 4.48
C ARG A 138 -1.11 29.63 4.59
N ASN A 139 -1.07 30.51 5.60
CA ASN A 139 -0.01 31.45 5.84
C ASN A 139 0.24 31.50 7.35
N ASN A 140 0.96 30.53 7.88
CA ASN A 140 1.30 30.41 9.29
C ASN A 140 2.74 29.94 9.44
N ARG A 141 3.35 30.22 10.60
CA ARG A 141 4.76 29.90 10.88
C ARG A 141 5.05 28.41 10.96
N LYS A 142 4.02 27.58 11.15
CA LYS A 142 4.20 26.11 11.12
C LYS A 142 4.68 25.64 9.76
N ILE A 143 4.25 26.29 8.67
CA ILE A 143 4.69 25.93 7.31
C ILE A 143 6.21 26.12 7.14
N THR A 144 6.75 27.23 7.63
CA THR A 144 8.19 27.52 7.55
C THR A 144 8.99 26.67 8.55
N PHE A 145 8.44 26.44 9.74
CA PHE A 145 9.01 25.51 10.72
C PHE A 145 9.10 24.07 10.21
N ASP A 146 8.01 23.51 9.69
CA ASP A 146 7.96 22.14 9.16
C ASP A 146 8.94 21.97 7.98
N ALA A 147 9.12 23.01 7.15
CA ALA A 147 10.11 23.01 6.09
C ALA A 147 11.55 22.99 6.63
N ALA A 148 11.85 23.76 7.69
CA ALA A 148 13.16 23.74 8.33
C ALA A 148 13.46 22.39 9.01
N CYS A 149 12.48 21.80 9.70
CA CYS A 149 12.57 20.47 10.28
C CYS A 149 12.82 19.41 9.21
N ARG A 150 12.09 19.45 8.09
CA ARG A 150 12.29 18.52 6.97
C ARG A 150 13.71 18.63 6.39
N LYS A 151 14.21 19.85 6.19
CA LYS A 151 15.58 20.07 5.71
C LYS A 151 16.61 19.47 6.66
N MET A 152 16.47 19.69 7.96
CA MET A 152 17.35 19.12 8.98
C MET A 152 17.31 17.59 8.98
N LEU A 153 16.13 16.99 8.87
CA LEU A 153 15.97 15.53 8.78
C LEU A 153 16.68 14.97 7.53
N PHE A 154 16.57 15.64 6.38
CA PHE A 154 17.27 15.23 5.16
C PHE A 154 18.79 15.34 5.29
N GLU A 155 19.30 16.41 5.91
CA GLU A 155 20.73 16.56 6.18
C GLU A 155 21.27 15.46 7.11
N ILE A 156 20.48 15.04 8.11
CA ILE A 156 20.82 13.92 8.99
C ILE A 156 20.77 12.60 8.22
N ALA A 157 19.69 12.32 7.49
CA ALA A 157 19.56 11.10 6.70
C ALA A 157 20.75 10.89 5.74
N LYS A 158 21.20 11.96 5.06
CA LYS A 158 22.39 11.93 4.19
C LYS A 158 23.67 11.56 4.95
N ARG A 159 23.85 12.05 6.19
CA ARG A 159 25.00 11.66 7.03
C ARG A 159 25.00 10.19 7.40
N HIS A 160 23.81 9.60 7.52
CA HIS A 160 23.60 8.16 7.74
C HIS A 160 23.64 7.34 6.45
N GLY A 161 23.98 7.95 5.31
CA GLY A 161 24.09 7.24 4.02
C GLY A 161 22.75 6.96 3.34
N LEU A 162 21.66 7.59 3.80
CA LEU A 162 20.34 7.47 3.21
C LEU A 162 20.04 8.70 2.34
N GLU A 163 20.07 8.52 1.02
CA GLU A 163 19.62 9.55 0.06
C GLU A 163 18.11 9.51 -0.08
N LEU A 164 17.45 10.53 0.46
CA LEU A 164 16.00 10.72 0.35
C LEU A 164 15.71 11.68 -0.80
N GLU A 165 14.69 11.38 -1.61
CA GLU A 165 14.19 12.31 -2.63
C GLU A 165 13.64 13.58 -1.95
N GLU A 166 14.27 14.72 -2.23
CA GLU A 166 13.89 16.02 -1.63
C GLU A 166 12.62 16.61 -2.27
N GLU A 167 12.40 16.31 -3.55
CA GLU A 167 11.20 16.69 -4.29
C GLU A 167 10.15 15.59 -4.14
N ALA A 168 9.09 15.87 -3.39
CA ALA A 168 7.93 14.97 -3.40
C ALA A 168 7.31 14.99 -4.80
N GLU A 169 7.47 13.91 -5.58
CA GLU A 169 6.69 13.66 -6.79
C GLU A 169 5.23 13.33 -6.42
N TYR A 170 4.51 14.36 -5.96
CA TYR A 170 3.08 14.31 -5.77
C TYR A 170 2.48 15.48 -6.53
N GLY A 171 2.20 15.26 -7.82
CA GLY A 171 1.53 16.23 -8.66
C GLY A 171 0.28 16.79 -7.98
N ASN A 172 0.22 18.10 -7.76
CA ASN A 172 -0.91 18.91 -7.24
C ASN A 172 -1.76 18.40 -6.04
N ARG A 173 -1.50 17.23 -5.46
CA ARG A 173 -2.28 16.61 -4.36
C ARG A 173 -1.42 16.58 -3.11
N LYS A 174 -1.51 17.67 -2.35
CA LYS A 174 -0.60 17.97 -1.22
C LYS A 174 -0.79 17.15 0.06
N TYR A 175 -1.80 16.28 0.14
CA TYR A 175 -2.00 15.34 1.24
C TYR A 175 -3.16 14.43 0.86
N LEU A 176 -2.95 13.12 0.79
CA LEU A 176 -4.04 12.13 0.72
C LEU A 176 -4.08 11.46 2.09
N GLU A 177 -5.26 11.30 2.69
CA GLU A 177 -5.37 10.57 3.94
C GLU A 177 -4.92 9.11 3.72
N LYS A 178 -4.44 8.39 4.76
CA LYS A 178 -4.00 6.98 4.67
C LYS A 178 -5.00 6.13 3.89
N GLN A 179 -6.30 6.40 4.04
CA GLN A 179 -7.38 5.71 3.32
C GLN A 179 -7.40 5.99 1.81
N ASP A 180 -7.12 7.22 1.38
CA ASP A 180 -7.08 7.58 -0.03
C ASP A 180 -5.89 6.93 -0.74
N PHE A 181 -4.75 6.83 -0.04
CA PHE A 181 -3.58 6.12 -0.55
C PHE A 181 -3.85 4.62 -0.70
N ILE A 182 -4.47 4.00 0.32
CA ILE A 182 -4.90 2.59 0.27
C ILE A 182 -5.87 2.38 -0.90
N LEU A 183 -6.85 3.26 -1.07
CA LEU A 183 -7.84 3.15 -2.14
C LEU A 183 -7.21 3.27 -3.53
N ALA A 184 -6.24 4.17 -3.70
CA ALA A 184 -5.49 4.30 -4.95
C ALA A 184 -4.70 3.04 -5.27
N LYS A 185 -3.93 2.50 -4.30
CA LYS A 185 -3.15 1.27 -4.49
C LYS A 185 -4.05 0.06 -4.76
N GLN A 186 -5.19 -0.05 -4.07
CA GLN A 186 -6.18 -1.09 -4.33
C GLN A 186 -6.75 -1.00 -5.75
N LYS A 187 -7.08 0.21 -6.23
CA LYS A 187 -7.57 0.39 -7.61
C LYS A 187 -6.54 -0.04 -8.65
N GLU A 188 -5.28 0.28 -8.44
CA GLU A 188 -4.18 -0.14 -9.32
C GLU A 188 -4.02 -1.66 -9.32
N GLN A 189 -4.07 -2.31 -8.14
CA GLN A 189 -4.05 -3.77 -8.03
C GLN A 189 -5.26 -4.41 -8.72
N PHE A 190 -6.46 -3.85 -8.55
CA PHE A 190 -7.66 -4.30 -9.26
C PHE A 190 -7.50 -4.18 -10.78
N ALA A 191 -6.94 -3.09 -11.29
CA ALA A 191 -6.68 -2.91 -12.71
C ALA A 191 -5.67 -3.94 -13.26
N ALA A 192 -4.59 -4.21 -12.52
CA ALA A 192 -3.62 -5.22 -12.89
C ALA A 192 -4.21 -6.65 -12.87
N GLN A 193 -5.05 -6.95 -11.87
CA GLN A 193 -5.79 -8.22 -11.82
C GLN A 193 -6.80 -8.34 -12.96
N GLN A 194 -7.51 -7.26 -13.30
CA GLN A 194 -8.46 -7.25 -14.42
C GLN A 194 -7.73 -7.53 -15.74
N SER A 195 -6.59 -6.88 -16.00
CA SER A 195 -5.80 -7.14 -17.21
C SER A 195 -5.33 -8.59 -17.31
N LYS A 196 -4.92 -9.22 -16.20
CA LYS A 196 -4.58 -10.65 -16.18
C LYS A 196 -5.79 -11.54 -16.46
N LEU A 197 -6.96 -11.15 -15.94
CA LEU A 197 -8.21 -11.88 -16.16
C LEU A 197 -8.60 -11.82 -17.63
N ASP A 198 -8.53 -10.63 -18.25
CA ASP A 198 -8.82 -10.43 -19.67
C ASP A 198 -7.86 -11.25 -20.56
N GLU A 199 -6.57 -11.29 -20.23
CA GLU A 199 -5.58 -12.14 -20.94
C GLU A 199 -5.92 -13.63 -20.81
N LEU A 200 -6.31 -14.09 -19.63
CA LEU A 200 -6.68 -15.47 -19.39
C LEU A 200 -7.98 -15.84 -20.11
N THR A 201 -8.96 -14.94 -20.14
CA THR A 201 -10.21 -15.10 -20.90
C THR A 201 -9.93 -15.24 -22.39
N LEU A 202 -8.99 -14.45 -22.94
CA LEU A 202 -8.57 -14.58 -24.33
C LEU A 202 -7.96 -15.98 -24.60
N LYS A 203 -7.07 -16.44 -23.72
CA LYS A 203 -6.45 -17.77 -23.84
C LYS A 203 -7.46 -18.91 -23.75
N VAL A 204 -8.47 -18.79 -22.89
CA VAL A 204 -9.56 -19.78 -22.80
C VAL A 204 -10.35 -19.80 -24.11
N SER A 205 -10.68 -18.64 -24.68
CA SER A 205 -11.37 -18.57 -25.97
C SER A 205 -10.53 -19.17 -27.12
N ASP A 206 -9.22 -18.92 -27.15
CA ASP A 206 -8.31 -19.54 -28.12
C ASP A 206 -8.25 -21.07 -27.93
N MET A 207 -8.27 -21.56 -26.69
CA MET A 207 -8.34 -22.99 -26.40
C MET A 207 -9.68 -23.62 -26.82
N GLU A 208 -10.79 -22.93 -26.61
CA GLU A 208 -12.13 -23.38 -27.03
C GLU A 208 -12.22 -23.51 -28.56
N THR A 209 -11.72 -22.51 -29.30
CA THR A 209 -11.69 -22.57 -30.77
C THR A 209 -10.75 -23.67 -31.27
N LEU A 210 -9.61 -23.91 -30.62
CA LEU A 210 -8.75 -25.06 -30.94
C LEU A 210 -9.45 -26.40 -30.65
N LEU A 211 -10.20 -26.52 -29.55
CA LEU A 211 -11.00 -27.70 -29.22
C LEU A 211 -12.09 -27.96 -30.26
N GLU A 212 -12.80 -26.92 -30.72
CA GLU A 212 -13.78 -27.04 -31.80
C GLU A 212 -13.13 -27.47 -33.12
N ASN A 213 -11.94 -26.94 -33.45
CA ASN A 213 -11.21 -27.31 -34.67
C ASN A 213 -10.60 -28.73 -34.63
N VAL A 214 -10.28 -29.25 -33.44
CA VAL A 214 -9.74 -30.62 -33.26
C VAL A 214 -10.86 -31.64 -33.09
N SER A 215 -12.04 -31.23 -32.61
CA SER A 215 -13.21 -32.09 -32.48
C SER A 215 -13.89 -32.32 -33.83
N ALA A 216 -13.30 -33.16 -34.67
CA ALA A 216 -14.05 -33.83 -35.72
C ALA A 216 -15.27 -34.55 -35.07
N PRO A 217 -16.47 -34.51 -35.68
CA PRO A 217 -17.63 -35.18 -35.11
C PRO A 217 -17.24 -36.63 -34.86
N ALA A 218 -17.41 -37.11 -33.62
CA ALA A 218 -17.22 -38.51 -33.30
C ALA A 218 -18.21 -39.32 -34.15
N THR A 219 -17.76 -39.77 -35.32
CA THR A 219 -18.49 -40.73 -36.14
C THR A 219 -18.59 -41.98 -35.31
N LEU A 220 -19.81 -42.30 -34.87
CA LEU A 220 -20.11 -43.59 -34.26
C LEU A 220 -19.48 -44.69 -35.13
N PRO A 221 -18.77 -45.66 -34.51
CA PRO A 221 -18.06 -46.68 -35.26
C PRO A 221 -19.04 -47.44 -36.16
N ALA A 222 -18.72 -47.58 -37.44
CA ALA A 222 -19.51 -48.40 -38.37
C ALA A 222 -19.69 -49.85 -37.89
N PHE A 223 -18.77 -50.34 -37.05
CA PHE A 223 -18.83 -51.68 -36.48
C PHE A 223 -18.59 -51.62 -34.96
N ALA A 224 -19.54 -52.11 -34.18
CA ALA A 224 -19.52 -52.04 -32.72
C ALA A 224 -18.56 -53.05 -32.06
N ASP A 225 -18.10 -54.06 -32.81
CA ASP A 225 -17.21 -55.13 -32.34
C ASP A 225 -15.72 -54.87 -32.63
N VAL A 226 -15.38 -53.75 -33.27
CA VAL A 226 -14.00 -53.34 -33.53
C VAL A 226 -13.52 -52.42 -32.41
N ALA A 227 -12.63 -52.93 -31.56
CA ALA A 227 -12.09 -52.18 -30.42
C ALA A 227 -10.83 -51.34 -30.76
N ASP A 228 -10.20 -51.60 -31.90
CA ASP A 228 -9.00 -50.88 -32.35
C ASP A 228 -9.39 -49.56 -33.04
N PRO A 229 -8.92 -48.39 -32.55
CA PRO A 229 -9.27 -47.09 -33.11
C PRO A 229 -8.81 -46.88 -34.56
N GLU A 230 -7.62 -47.34 -34.93
CA GLU A 230 -7.09 -47.17 -36.30
C GLU A 230 -7.89 -48.01 -37.28
N LEU A 231 -8.24 -49.24 -36.87
CA LEU A 231 -9.03 -50.15 -37.69
C LEU A 231 -10.47 -49.64 -37.88
N THR A 232 -11.04 -49.03 -36.83
CA THR A 232 -12.37 -48.41 -36.87
C THR A 232 -12.41 -47.25 -37.88
N GLN A 233 -11.39 -46.39 -37.85
CA GLN A 233 -11.29 -45.26 -38.78
C GLN A 233 -11.10 -45.72 -40.23
N ALA A 234 -10.24 -46.71 -40.46
CA ALA A 234 -10.04 -47.29 -41.79
C ALA A 234 -11.30 -47.96 -42.35
N ALA A 235 -12.06 -48.67 -41.51
CA ALA A 235 -13.32 -49.31 -41.89
C ALA A 235 -14.41 -48.28 -42.23
N GLN A 236 -14.51 -47.20 -41.46
CA GLN A 236 -15.43 -46.09 -41.72
C GLN A 236 -15.13 -45.42 -43.06
N TRP A 237 -13.86 -45.07 -43.30
CA TRP A 237 -13.41 -44.48 -44.58
C TRP A 237 -13.74 -45.40 -45.76
N ALA A 238 -13.50 -46.70 -45.63
CA ALA A 238 -13.79 -47.66 -46.69
C ALA A 238 -15.30 -47.80 -46.99
N ILE A 239 -16.20 -47.58 -46.02
CA ILE A 239 -17.64 -47.51 -46.26
C ILE A 239 -18.00 -46.23 -47.01
N GLU A 240 -17.45 -45.09 -46.61
CA GLU A 240 -17.68 -43.80 -47.27
C GLU A 240 -17.23 -43.81 -48.74
N GLN A 241 -16.12 -44.47 -49.04
CA GLN A 241 -15.64 -44.68 -50.41
C GLN A 241 -16.39 -45.79 -51.16
N GLY A 242 -17.35 -46.46 -50.52
CA GLY A 242 -18.15 -47.53 -51.11
C GLY A 242 -17.44 -48.88 -51.27
N TYR A 243 -16.24 -49.04 -50.71
CA TYR A 243 -15.47 -50.29 -50.72
C TYR A 243 -16.03 -51.34 -49.75
N LEU A 244 -16.67 -50.89 -48.66
CA LEU A 244 -17.30 -51.74 -47.66
C LEU A 244 -18.76 -51.37 -47.47
N LYS A 245 -19.58 -52.35 -47.06
CA LYS A 245 -21.00 -52.13 -46.73
C LYS A 245 -21.23 -52.57 -45.29
N ALA A 246 -21.68 -51.63 -44.45
CA ALA A 246 -22.08 -51.97 -43.08
C ALA A 246 -23.24 -52.97 -43.11
N ARG A 247 -23.17 -53.98 -42.25
CA ARG A 247 -24.28 -54.92 -42.01
C ARG A 247 -25.24 -54.31 -41.01
N ALA A 248 -26.51 -54.72 -41.06
CA ALA A 248 -27.54 -54.24 -40.16
C ALA A 248 -27.26 -54.57 -38.67
N ASP A 249 -26.43 -55.57 -38.40
CA ASP A 249 -26.02 -55.97 -37.05
C ASP A 249 -24.78 -55.23 -36.52
N GLY A 250 -24.17 -54.36 -37.35
CA GLY A 250 -23.00 -53.56 -36.96
C GLY A 250 -21.76 -54.38 -36.63
N SER A 251 -21.63 -55.62 -37.14
CA SER A 251 -20.45 -56.48 -36.88
C SER A 251 -19.51 -56.59 -38.09
N PHE A 252 -18.21 -56.53 -37.85
CA PHE A 252 -17.20 -56.74 -38.89
C PHE A 252 -16.94 -58.24 -39.07
N LYS A 253 -17.69 -58.89 -39.98
CA LYS A 253 -17.44 -60.28 -40.38
C LYS A 253 -17.15 -60.40 -41.88
N PRO A 254 -15.98 -60.92 -42.28
CA PRO A 254 -15.74 -61.27 -43.68
C PRO A 254 -16.70 -62.39 -44.10
N ASP A 255 -17.37 -62.23 -45.24
CA ASP A 255 -18.24 -63.27 -45.78
C ASP A 255 -17.43 -64.53 -46.10
N LYS A 256 -18.02 -65.68 -45.77
CA LYS A 256 -17.38 -66.99 -45.78
C LYS A 256 -16.69 -67.27 -47.12
N GLY A 257 -15.37 -67.41 -47.08
CA GLY A 257 -14.57 -67.96 -48.17
C GLY A 257 -13.41 -67.06 -48.62
N VAL A 258 -12.41 -66.86 -47.74
CA VAL A 258 -11.15 -66.27 -48.18
C VAL A 258 -10.37 -67.33 -48.95
N ALA A 259 -10.25 -67.20 -50.27
CA ALA A 259 -9.41 -68.09 -51.07
C ALA A 259 -7.96 -68.04 -50.55
N LYS A 260 -7.36 -69.21 -50.30
CA LYS A 260 -6.04 -69.42 -49.65
C LYS A 260 -4.84 -68.66 -50.25
N TRP A 261 -5.00 -67.97 -51.38
CA TRP A 261 -3.92 -67.35 -52.15
C TRP A 261 -3.69 -65.85 -51.88
N ARG A 262 -4.44 -65.20 -50.98
CA ARG A 262 -4.24 -63.77 -50.65
C ARG A 262 -3.87 -63.49 -49.19
N VAL A 263 -3.04 -64.34 -48.58
CA VAL A 263 -2.31 -63.97 -47.35
C VAL A 263 -0.84 -63.76 -47.74
N ILE A 264 -0.52 -62.56 -48.24
CA ILE A 264 0.87 -62.13 -48.31
C ILE A 264 1.22 -61.59 -46.94
N ARG A 265 1.96 -62.37 -46.13
CA ARG A 265 2.57 -61.85 -44.91
C ARG A 265 3.73 -60.93 -45.29
N GLY A 266 3.47 -59.63 -45.32
CA GLY A 266 4.55 -58.64 -45.33
C GLY A 266 5.20 -58.59 -43.96
N TYR A 267 6.45 -59.05 -43.85
CA TYR A 267 7.25 -58.82 -42.66
C TYR A 267 7.93 -57.45 -42.81
N ARG A 268 7.73 -56.56 -41.83
CA ARG A 268 8.58 -55.37 -41.69
C ARG A 268 9.96 -55.89 -41.27
N ALA A 269 11.01 -55.59 -42.04
CA ALA A 269 12.37 -55.87 -41.60
C ALA A 269 12.61 -55.04 -40.33
N VAL A 270 12.71 -55.72 -39.19
CA VAL A 270 13.21 -55.11 -37.96
C VAL A 270 14.70 -54.93 -38.20
N THR A 271 15.09 -53.69 -38.50
CA THR A 271 16.46 -53.27 -38.24
C THR A 271 16.45 -52.78 -36.80
N GLU A 272 17.15 -53.49 -35.93
CA GLU A 272 17.46 -53.03 -34.58
C GLU A 272 18.94 -53.33 -34.30
N PRO A 273 19.62 -52.51 -33.48
CA PRO A 273 19.38 -51.11 -33.14
C PRO A 273 20.32 -50.14 -33.88
#